data_AF-A0A0S3SW94-F1
#
_entry.id   AF-A0A0S3SW94-F1
#
_cell.length_a   1.000
_cell.length_b   1.000
_cell.length_c   1.000
_cell.angle_alpha   90.00
_cell.angle_beta   90.00
_cell.angle_gamma   90.00
#
_symmetry.space_group_name_H-M   'P 1'
#
loop_
_entity.id
_entity.type
_entity.pdbx_description
1 polymer ?
#
loop_
_entity_poly.entity_id
_entity_poly.type
_entity_poly.pdbx_seq_one_letter_code
_entity_poly.pdbx_strand_id
1 'polypeptide(L)'
;MGEGHSVSFIVPQDRDMKGMILGVVYLSTPKIIEPEFTIVVIVNYTKCTFHIYKHGTVIFFNEEDWHGIMSNLESGDNVEIFVNFGNGLVVKNTMVYLICGESKNMEKASESKKHSLIRFIKKVVM
;
A
#
# COMPACT_ATOMS: atom_id res chain seq x y z
N MET A 1 4.05 -8.42 -2.40
CA MET A 1 2.81 -8.42 -3.22
C MET A 1 1.98 -9.60 -2.75
N GLY A 2 0.68 -9.42 -2.56
CA GLY A 2 -0.25 -10.48 -2.19
C GLY A 2 -1.19 -10.83 -3.35
N GLU A 3 -1.71 -12.04 -3.32
CA GLU A 3 -2.74 -12.51 -4.24
C GLU A 3 -4.13 -12.12 -3.70
N GLY A 4 -5.00 -11.66 -4.59
CA GLY A 4 -6.36 -11.24 -4.23
C GLY A 4 -6.39 -9.99 -3.35
N HIS A 5 -7.21 -10.02 -2.32
CA HIS A 5 -7.70 -8.87 -1.56
C HIS A 5 -6.83 -8.45 -0.38
N SER A 6 -5.67 -9.07 -0.17
CA SER A 6 -4.81 -8.68 0.94
C SER A 6 -3.34 -8.70 0.59
N VAL A 7 -2.56 -7.98 1.39
CA VAL A 7 -1.10 -8.01 1.35
C VAL A 7 -0.55 -7.89 2.75
N SER A 8 0.35 -8.80 3.12
CA SER A 8 1.09 -8.76 4.35
C SER A 8 2.51 -8.23 4.15
N PHE A 9 3.05 -7.57 5.17
CA PHE A 9 4.42 -7.09 5.21
C PHE A 9 4.89 -6.92 6.65
N ILE A 10 6.21 -6.90 6.81
CA ILE A 10 6.86 -6.51 8.06
C ILE A 10 7.31 -5.06 7.95
N VAL A 11 7.02 -4.25 8.96
CA VAL A 11 7.48 -2.85 8.99
C VAL A 11 9.01 -2.82 9.03
N PRO A 12 9.68 -2.09 8.12
CA PRO A 12 11.14 -2.05 8.04
C PRO A 12 11.80 -1.60 9.33
N GLN A 13 12.88 -2.27 9.74
CA GLN A 13 13.55 -1.97 11.00
C GLN A 13 14.58 -0.83 10.92
N ASP A 14 15.32 -0.75 9.82
CA ASP A 14 16.46 0.17 9.68
C ASP A 14 16.12 1.50 8.98
N ARG A 15 14.83 1.76 8.75
CA ARG A 15 14.38 2.93 7.99
C ARG A 15 13.09 3.51 8.55
N ASP A 16 13.06 4.83 8.66
CA ASP A 16 11.85 5.55 9.01
C ASP A 16 10.84 5.47 7.86
N MET A 17 9.70 4.83 8.08
CA MET A 17 8.60 4.88 7.12
C MET A 17 7.99 6.29 7.10
N LYS A 18 7.96 6.91 5.93
CA LYS A 18 7.43 8.26 5.69
C LYS A 18 6.09 8.27 4.98
N GLY A 19 5.73 7.16 4.34
CA GLY A 19 4.49 7.05 3.58
C GLY A 19 4.25 5.62 3.10
N MET A 20 3.07 5.40 2.56
CA MET A 20 2.67 4.13 1.97
C MET A 20 1.78 4.36 0.76
N ILE A 21 1.95 3.55 -0.28
CA ILE A 21 1.07 3.51 -1.46
C ILE A 21 0.47 2.12 -1.56
N LEU A 22 -0.85 2.05 -1.64
CA LEU A 22 -1.60 0.83 -1.87
C LEU A 22 -1.98 0.74 -3.35
N GLY A 23 -1.48 -0.28 -4.03
CA GLY A 23 -1.81 -0.59 -5.42
C GLY A 23 -2.67 -1.83 -5.50
N VAL A 24 -3.76 -1.79 -6.25
CA VAL A 24 -4.62 -2.95 -6.46
C VAL A 24 -4.85 -3.18 -7.95
N VAL A 25 -4.63 -4.43 -8.37
CA VAL A 25 -4.93 -4.91 -9.72
C VAL A 25 -6.25 -5.67 -9.67
N TYR A 26 -7.20 -5.26 -10.49
CA TYR A 26 -8.53 -5.85 -10.55
C TYR A 26 -8.98 -6.06 -12.00
N LEU A 27 -9.94 -6.95 -12.20
CA LEU A 27 -10.67 -7.09 -13.45
C LEU A 27 -11.99 -6.32 -13.37
N SER A 28 -12.25 -5.51 -14.38
CA SER A 28 -13.48 -4.76 -14.55
C SER A 28 -14.23 -5.21 -15.80
N THR A 29 -15.55 -5.05 -15.78
CA THR A 29 -16.36 -5.14 -17.00
C THR A 29 -16.46 -3.74 -17.64
N PRO A 30 -16.65 -3.63 -18.97
CA PRO A 30 -16.76 -2.32 -19.64
C PRO A 30 -17.90 -1.42 -19.11
N LYS A 31 -18.84 -1.98 -18.33
CA LYS A 31 -19.95 -1.24 -17.71
C LYS A 31 -19.54 -0.50 -16.44
N ILE A 32 -18.45 -0.91 -15.79
CA ILE A 32 -17.97 -0.31 -14.54
C ILE A 32 -16.91 0.73 -14.94
N ILE A 33 -17.35 1.99 -14.98
CA ILE A 33 -16.55 3.14 -15.43
C ILE A 33 -15.58 3.58 -14.33
N GLU A 34 -15.97 3.48 -13.06
CA GLU A 34 -15.15 3.86 -11.92
C GLU A 34 -15.09 2.74 -10.86
N PRO A 35 -13.89 2.37 -10.39
CA PRO A 35 -13.75 1.46 -9.27
C PRO A 35 -14.14 2.17 -7.97
N GLU A 36 -15.11 1.62 -7.25
CA GLU A 36 -15.41 2.07 -5.90
C GLU A 36 -14.66 1.18 -4.91
N PHE A 37 -13.65 1.74 -4.25
CA PHE A 37 -13.18 1.15 -3.01
C PHE A 37 -14.28 1.34 -1.97
N THR A 38 -14.52 0.31 -1.16
CA THR A 38 -15.54 0.41 -0.10
C THR A 38 -14.88 0.44 1.26
N ILE A 39 -13.83 -0.37 1.47
CA ILE A 39 -13.19 -0.54 2.78
C ILE A 39 -11.71 -0.89 2.61
N VAL A 40 -10.84 -0.23 3.40
CA VAL A 40 -9.49 -0.69 3.69
C VAL A 40 -9.39 -1.03 5.17
N VAL A 41 -8.88 -2.21 5.48
CA VAL A 41 -8.62 -2.65 6.85
C VAL A 41 -7.12 -2.86 7.00
N ILE A 42 -6.52 -2.22 7.99
CA ILE A 42 -5.12 -2.42 8.37
C ILE A 42 -5.12 -3.19 9.68
N VAL A 43 -4.57 -4.40 9.67
CA VAL A 43 -4.46 -5.28 10.83
C VAL A 43 -2.99 -5.34 11.22
N ASN A 44 -2.68 -4.98 12.46
CA ASN A 44 -1.36 -5.21 13.06
C ASN A 44 -1.46 -6.42 13.98
N TYR A 45 -0.88 -7.55 13.56
CA TYR A 45 -0.89 -8.80 14.29
C TYR A 45 0.01 -8.79 15.50
N THR A 46 1.11 -8.02 15.47
CA THR A 46 2.01 -7.89 16.63
C THR A 46 1.33 -7.17 17.78
N LYS A 47 0.56 -6.12 17.47
CA LYS A 47 -0.13 -5.28 18.48
C LYS A 47 -1.59 -5.68 18.72
N CYS A 48 -2.10 -6.66 17.98
CA CYS A 48 -3.49 -7.12 18.06
C CYS A 48 -4.52 -5.99 17.85
N THR A 49 -4.25 -5.09 16.90
CA THR A 49 -5.13 -3.95 16.59
C THR A 49 -5.58 -3.99 15.14
N PHE A 50 -6.74 -3.41 14.85
CA PHE A 50 -7.18 -3.18 13.48
C PHE A 50 -7.77 -1.78 13.32
N HIS A 51 -7.56 -1.18 12.16
CA HIS A 51 -8.15 0.09 11.77
C HIS A 51 -8.94 -0.09 10.49
N ILE A 52 -10.14 0.47 10.45
CA ILE A 52 -11.06 0.40 9.30
C ILE A 52 -11.20 1.80 8.73
N TYR A 53 -10.82 1.97 7.48
CA TYR A 53 -10.97 3.20 6.74
C TYR A 53 -11.99 3.02 5.63
N LYS A 54 -13.03 3.86 5.63
CA LYS A 54 -14.06 3.89 4.59
C LYS A 54 -13.81 5.11 3.71
N HIS A 55 -13.44 4.88 2.47
CA HIS A 55 -13.30 5.92 1.46
C HIS A 55 -13.93 5.43 0.16
N GLY A 56 -14.61 6.33 -0.56
CA GLY A 56 -15.26 6.04 -1.84
C GLY A 56 -14.27 5.84 -3.00
N THR A 57 -14.50 6.49 -4.14
CA THR A 57 -13.83 6.22 -5.43
C THR A 57 -12.30 6.32 -5.41
N VAL A 58 -11.70 7.12 -4.51
CA VAL A 58 -10.24 7.23 -4.35
C VAL A 58 -9.88 7.26 -2.86
N ILE A 59 -9.00 6.34 -2.44
CA ILE A 59 -8.46 6.34 -1.08
C ILE A 59 -7.21 7.21 -1.05
N PHE A 60 -7.40 8.47 -0.63
CA PHE A 60 -6.31 9.32 -0.18
C PHE A 60 -6.48 9.53 1.31
N PHE A 61 -5.57 8.95 2.10
CA PHE A 61 -5.54 9.18 3.54
C PHE A 61 -5.10 10.62 3.79
N ASN A 62 -5.91 11.39 4.51
CA ASN A 62 -5.52 12.73 4.92
C ASN A 62 -4.43 12.66 6.01
N GLU A 63 -3.92 13.81 6.47
CA GLU A 63 -2.85 13.85 7.48
C GLU A 63 -3.27 13.22 8.82
N GLU A 64 -4.54 13.33 9.20
CA GLU A 64 -5.09 12.75 10.43
C GLU A 64 -5.20 11.22 10.32
N ASP A 65 -5.73 10.71 9.21
CA ASP A 65 -5.78 9.29 8.88
C ASP A 65 -4.36 8.72 8.90
N TRP A 66 -3.41 9.40 8.25
CA TRP A 66 -2.02 8.98 8.20
C TRP A 66 -1.38 8.97 9.59
N HIS A 67 -1.64 9.97 10.43
CA HIS A 67 -1.18 9.98 11.81
C HIS A 67 -1.73 8.79 12.60
N GLY A 68 -3.01 8.48 12.43
CA GLY A 68 -3.66 7.30 13.02
C GLY A 68 -3.04 5.98 12.56
N ILE A 69 -2.76 5.84 11.25
CA ILE A 69 -2.07 4.67 10.70
C ILE A 69 -0.68 4.54 11.31
N MET A 70 0.13 5.61 11.27
CA MET A 70 1.51 5.59 11.73
C MET A 70 1.65 5.32 13.23
N SER A 71 0.73 5.83 14.05
CA SER A 71 0.75 5.56 15.50
C SER A 71 0.54 4.08 15.84
N ASN A 72 -0.05 3.30 14.93
CA ASN A 72 -0.24 1.86 15.10
C ASN A 72 0.98 1.05 14.65
N LEU A 73 1.86 1.61 13.81
CA LEU A 73 2.91 0.85 13.14
C LEU A 73 4.28 1.13 13.75
N GLU A 74 5.00 0.07 14.09
CA GLU A 74 6.36 0.14 14.60
C GLU A 74 7.28 -0.83 13.87
N SER A 75 8.57 -0.51 13.88
CA SER A 75 9.67 -1.34 13.40
C SER A 75 9.49 -2.82 13.77
N GLY A 76 9.41 -3.69 12.77
CA GLY A 76 9.25 -5.14 12.97
C GLY A 76 7.81 -5.63 13.17
N ASP A 77 6.81 -4.75 13.21
CA ASP A 77 5.41 -5.18 13.30
C ASP A 77 4.98 -6.00 12.07
N ASN A 78 4.19 -7.05 12.31
CA ASN A 78 3.57 -7.85 11.26
C ASN A 78 2.20 -7.28 10.92
N VAL A 79 2.06 -6.79 9.70
CA VAL A 79 0.90 -6.04 9.25
C VAL A 79 0.29 -6.71 8.03
N GLU A 80 -1.04 -6.76 7.98
CA GLU A 80 -1.79 -7.12 6.79
C GLU A 80 -2.82 -6.06 6.45
N ILE A 81 -2.88 -5.70 5.17
CA ILE A 81 -3.86 -4.77 4.63
C ILE A 81 -4.86 -5.56 3.81
N PHE A 82 -6.14 -5.42 4.13
CA PHE A 82 -7.25 -5.96 3.36
C PHE A 82 -7.94 -4.84 2.58
N VAL A 83 -8.33 -5.14 1.35
CA VAL A 83 -9.06 -4.23 0.46
C VAL A 83 -10.37 -4.85 0.03
N ASN A 84 -11.45 -4.10 0.18
CA ASN A 84 -12.76 -4.47 -0.36
C ASN A 84 -13.19 -3.48 -1.44
N PHE A 85 -13.73 -4.03 -2.53
CA PHE A 85 -14.26 -3.27 -3.67
C PHE A 85 -15.77 -3.43 -3.74
N GLY A 86 -16.42 -2.33 -4.07
CA GLY A 86 -17.81 -2.36 -4.52
C GLY A 86 -17.95 -2.96 -5.91
N ASN A 87 -19.20 -3.11 -6.34
CA ASN A 87 -19.59 -3.24 -7.75
C ASN A 87 -19.14 -4.53 -8.46
N GLY A 88 -18.76 -5.56 -7.69
CA GLY A 88 -18.48 -6.91 -8.23
C GLY A 88 -17.14 -7.03 -8.98
N LEU A 89 -16.20 -6.12 -8.71
CA LEU A 89 -14.84 -6.21 -9.26
C LEU A 89 -14.10 -7.43 -8.69
N VAL A 90 -13.36 -8.12 -9.57
CA VAL A 90 -12.53 -9.27 -9.15
C VAL A 90 -11.10 -8.79 -8.92
N VAL A 91 -10.66 -8.76 -7.66
CA VAL A 91 -9.28 -8.39 -7.34
C VAL A 91 -8.34 -9.54 -7.67
N LYS A 92 -7.26 -9.23 -8.39
CA LYS A 92 -6.21 -10.17 -8.75
C LYS A 92 -5.01 -10.07 -7.82
N ASN A 93 -4.52 -8.86 -7.57
CA ASN A 93 -3.34 -8.65 -6.76
C ASN A 93 -3.46 -7.37 -5.93
N THR A 94 -2.95 -7.43 -4.72
CA THR A 94 -2.79 -6.26 -3.85
C THR A 94 -1.32 -6.06 -3.55
N MET A 95 -0.87 -4.81 -3.61
CA MET A 95 0.53 -4.43 -3.46
C MET A 95 0.64 -3.25 -2.51
N VAL A 96 1.64 -3.29 -1.65
CA VAL A 96 1.98 -2.16 -0.78
C VAL A 96 3.40 -1.71 -1.10
N TYR A 97 3.58 -0.41 -1.27
CA TYR A 97 4.86 0.23 -1.45
C TYR A 97 5.13 1.13 -0.25
N LEU A 98 6.19 0.82 0.50
CA LEU A 98 6.59 1.60 1.65
C LEU A 98 7.57 2.68 1.22
N ILE A 99 7.24 3.94 1.48
CA ILE A 99 8.12 5.07 1.24
C ILE A 99 8.95 5.23 2.49
N CYS A 100 10.23 4.86 2.42
CA CYS A 100 11.16 4.94 3.53
C CYS A 100 12.13 6.10 3.35
N GLY A 101 12.48 6.76 4.46
CA GLY A 101 13.57 7.73 4.50
C GLY A 101 14.93 7.09 4.24
N GLU A 102 15.97 7.93 4.15
CA GLU A 102 17.34 7.44 4.05
C GLU A 102 17.68 6.61 5.29
N SER A 103 18.23 5.42 5.07
CA SER A 103 18.79 4.61 6.15
C SER A 103 19.99 5.33 6.73
N LYS A 104 20.13 5.34 8.06
CA LYS A 104 21.26 5.98 8.75
C LYS A 104 22.64 5.38 8.35
N ASN A 105 22.67 4.20 7.72
CA ASN A 105 23.88 3.40 7.49
C ASN A 105 24.18 2.99 6.02
N MET A 106 23.48 3.50 4.98
CA MET A 106 23.86 3.16 3.59
C MET A 106 24.95 4.11 3.08
N GLU A 107 26.15 3.58 2.83
CA GLU A 107 27.07 4.17 1.86
C GLU A 107 26.34 4.38 0.53
N LYS A 108 26.45 5.60 0.00
CA LYS A 108 25.71 6.06 -1.18
C LYS A 108 26.19 5.33 -2.44
N ALA A 109 25.57 4.21 -2.80
CA ALA A 109 25.61 3.74 -4.17
C ALA A 109 24.64 4.60 -5.02
N SER A 110 25.20 5.59 -5.71
CA SER A 110 24.44 6.50 -6.56
C SER A 110 24.04 5.83 -7.88
N GLU A 111 22.77 5.43 -7.99
CA GLU A 111 22.11 5.30 -9.30
C GLU A 111 20.92 6.26 -9.38
N SER A 112 20.84 6.98 -10.49
CA SER A 112 19.88 8.08 -10.65
C SER A 112 18.44 7.57 -10.71
N LYS A 113 17.68 7.85 -9.65
CA LYS A 113 16.29 7.40 -9.42
C LYS A 113 15.32 7.68 -10.58
N LYS A 114 15.61 8.68 -11.44
CA LYS A 114 14.78 9.04 -12.60
C LYS A 114 14.68 7.93 -13.66
N HIS A 115 15.74 7.14 -13.87
CA HIS A 115 15.72 6.08 -14.89
C HIS A 115 14.97 4.82 -14.43
N SER A 116 14.85 4.59 -13.11
CA SER A 116 14.20 3.40 -12.55
C SER A 116 12.67 3.43 -12.73
N LEU A 117 12.03 4.56 -12.39
CA LEU A 117 10.57 4.72 -12.55
C LEU A 117 10.14 4.64 -14.03
N ILE A 118 10.89 5.28 -14.93
CA ILE A 118 10.59 5.27 -16.37
C ILE A 118 10.75 3.85 -16.96
N ARG A 119 11.78 3.12 -16.55
CA ARG A 119 11.99 1.72 -16.95
C ARG A 119 10.84 0.82 -16.47
N PHE A 120 10.29 1.08 -15.28
CA PHE A 120 9.19 0.29 -14.73
C PHE A 120 7.85 0.57 -15.41
N ILE A 121 7.50 1.84 -15.67
CA ILE A 121 6.26 2.19 -16.41
C ILE A 121 6.23 1.47 -17.76
N LYS A 122 7.37 1.42 -18.47
CA LYS A 122 7.49 0.68 -19.73
C LYS A 122 7.27 -0.83 -19.59
N LYS A 123 7.51 -1.41 -18.41
CA LYS A 123 7.38 -2.85 -18.14
C LYS A 123 5.96 -3.26 -17.72
N VAL A 124 5.14 -2.31 -17.27
CA VAL A 124 3.73 -2.52 -16.90
C VAL A 124 2.79 -2.24 -18.09
N VAL A 125 3.23 -1.42 -19.05
CA VAL A 125 2.45 -1.03 -20.24
C VAL A 125 2.62 -2.02 -21.42
N MET A 126 3.55 -2.98 -21.35
CA MET A 126 3.65 -4.12 -22.27
C MET A 126 3.15 -5.40 -21.59
#